data_AF-A0A2V9UD82-F1
#
_entry.id   AF-A0A2V9UD82-F1
#
_cell.length_a   1.000
_cell.length_b   1.000
_cell.length_c   1.000
_cell.angle_alpha   90.00
_cell.angle_beta   90.00
_cell.angle_gamma   90.00
#
_symmetry.space_group_name_H-M   'P 1'
#
loop_
_entity.id
_entity.type
_entity.pdbx_description
1 polymer ?
#
loop_
_entity_poly.entity_id
_entity_poly.type
_entity_poly.pdbx_seq_one_letter_code
_entity_poly.pdbx_strand_id
1 'polypeptide(L)'
;MNFGEVYGKIFRDYGLDQAHTSMNALSPLPIEVVDATPQRACQAAEVKAKCKLYYIDSFALALAIEQKATLVTSDSDFRKLGHAFP
;
A
#
# COMPACT_ATOMS: atom_id res chain seq x y z
N MET A 1 -6.04 -0.13 1.87
CA MET A 1 -5.35 -1.39 2.24
C MET A 1 -4.10 -1.13 3.06
N ASN A 2 -3.03 -0.57 2.49
CA ASN A 2 -1.74 -0.34 3.18
C ASN A 2 -1.86 0.47 4.49
N PHE A 3 -2.70 1.51 4.53
CA PHE A 3 -2.99 2.27 5.74
C PHE A 3 -3.51 1.37 6.89
N GLY A 4 -4.39 0.41 6.56
CA GLY A 4 -4.93 -0.53 7.53
C GLY A 4 -3.91 -1.58 7.99
N GLU A 5 -2.95 -1.95 7.15
CA GLU A 5 -1.84 -2.83 7.53
C GLU A 5 -0.91 -2.16 8.54
N VAL A 6 -0.57 -0.88 8.30
CA VAL A 6 0.19 -0.06 9.25
C VAL A 6 -0.55 0.03 10.59
N TYR A 7 -1.84 0.39 10.56
CA TYR A 7 -2.66 0.46 11.76
C TYR A 7 -2.69 -0.88 12.51
N GLY A 8 -3.00 -1.98 11.81
CA GLY A 8 -3.13 -3.31 12.38
C GLY A 8 -1.83 -3.84 12.96
N LYS A 9 -0.69 -3.51 12.34
CA LYS A 9 0.64 -3.84 12.87
C LYS A 9 0.91 -3.10 14.19
N ILE A 10 0.70 -1.78 14.22
CA ILE A 10 0.92 -0.99 15.43
C ILE A 10 -0.04 -1.45 16.54
N PHE A 11 -1.31 -1.69 16.20
CA PHE A 11 -2.29 -2.17 17.15
C PHE A 11 -1.89 -3.51 17.77
N ARG A 12 -1.44 -4.46 16.96
CA ARG A 12 -0.99 -5.78 17.42
C ARG A 12 0.24 -5.68 18.33
N ASP A 13 1.21 -4.85 17.95
CA ASP A 13 2.51 -4.81 18.59
C ASP A 13 2.51 -3.87 19.83
N TYR A 14 1.65 -2.85 19.86
CA TYR A 14 1.69 -1.75 20.85
C TYR A 14 0.32 -1.32 21.42
N GLY A 15 -0.78 -1.92 20.98
CA GLY A 15 -2.12 -1.62 21.49
C GLY A 15 -2.84 -0.44 20.83
N LEU A 16 -4.10 -0.23 21.24
CA LEU A 16 -5.05 0.66 20.57
C LEU A 16 -4.63 2.12 20.60
N ASP A 17 -4.22 2.61 21.78
CA ASP A 17 -3.86 4.02 21.97
C ASP A 17 -2.66 4.42 21.10
N GLN A 18 -1.67 3.55 20.99
CA GLN A 18 -0.50 3.78 20.16
C GLN A 18 -0.86 3.75 18.67
N ALA A 19 -1.76 2.86 18.25
CA ALA A 19 -2.25 2.82 16.88
C ALA A 19 -2.97 4.12 16.51
N HIS A 20 -3.93 4.57 17.32
CA HIS A 20 -4.63 5.84 17.09
C HIS A 20 -3.67 7.04 17.08
N THR A 21 -2.76 7.13 18.05
CA THR A 21 -1.76 8.20 18.12
C THR A 21 -0.91 8.24 16.84
N SER A 22 -0.46 7.08 16.38
CA SER A 22 0.37 6.98 15.17
C SER A 22 -0.39 7.38 13.91
N MET A 23 -1.65 6.98 13.75
CA MET A 23 -2.43 7.38 12.57
C MET A 23 -2.80 8.87 12.61
N ASN A 24 -3.09 9.42 13.78
CA ASN A 24 -3.36 10.85 13.93
C ASN A 24 -2.14 11.71 13.58
N ALA A 25 -0.93 11.21 13.85
CA ALA A 25 0.31 11.87 13.46
C ALA A 25 0.50 11.95 11.93
N LEU A 26 -0.23 11.16 11.13
CA LEU A 26 -0.22 11.25 9.67
C LEU A 26 -1.12 12.38 9.14
N SER A 27 -2.15 12.79 9.90
CA SER A 27 -3.11 13.81 9.46
C SER A 27 -2.52 15.16 9.04
N PRO A 28 -1.46 15.71 9.68
CA PRO A 28 -0.87 16.97 9.24
C PRO A 28 0.12 16.82 8.08
N LEU A 29 0.48 15.58 7.70
CA LEU A 29 1.40 15.35 6.60
C LEU A 29 0.65 15.50 5.26
N PRO A 30 1.32 15.94 4.18
CA PRO A 30 0.74 16.02 2.84
C PRO A 30 0.63 14.63 2.21
N ILE A 31 -0.09 13.72 2.86
CA ILE A 31 -0.32 12.33 2.43
C ILE A 31 -1.81 12.18 2.11
N GLU A 32 -2.11 11.81 0.87
CA GLU A 32 -3.46 11.46 0.46
C GLU A 32 -3.72 9.96 0.67
N VAL A 33 -4.71 9.63 1.49
CA VAL A 33 -5.17 8.24 1.63
C VAL A 33 -6.23 7.97 0.58
N VAL A 34 -5.89 7.08 -0.36
CA VAL A 34 -6.76 6.77 -1.49
C VAL A 34 -7.58 5.51 -1.23
N ASP A 35 -8.88 5.59 -1.46
CA ASP A 35 -9.82 4.50 -1.19
C ASP A 35 -9.57 3.26 -2.06
N ALA A 36 -9.68 2.09 -1.43
CA ALA A 36 -9.62 0.80 -2.10
C ALA A 36 -11.00 0.42 -2.69
N THR A 37 -11.36 1.07 -3.78
CA THR A 37 -12.63 0.82 -4.50
C THR A 37 -12.67 -0.59 -5.11
N PRO A 38 -13.86 -1.13 -5.45
CA PRO A 38 -13.97 -2.41 -6.15
C PRO A 38 -13.16 -2.46 -7.46
N GLN A 39 -13.14 -1.36 -8.20
CA GLN A 39 -12.31 -1.22 -9.41
C GLN A 39 -10.82 -1.41 -9.12
N ARG A 40 -10.30 -0.73 -8.08
CA ARG A 40 -8.91 -0.86 -7.65
C ARG A 40 -8.58 -2.24 -7.09
N ALA A 41 -9.55 -2.90 -6.45
CA ALA A 41 -9.40 -4.28 -6.02
C ALA A 41 -9.23 -5.24 -7.21
N CYS A 42 -10.03 -5.09 -8.27
CA CYS A 42 -9.86 -5.85 -9.52
C CYS A 42 -8.49 -5.57 -10.16
N GLN A 43 -8.07 -4.30 -10.24
CA GLN A 43 -6.76 -3.93 -10.78
C GLN A 43 -5.61 -4.55 -9.97
N ALA A 44 -5.70 -4.53 -8.64
CA ALA A 44 -4.72 -5.21 -7.78
C ALA A 44 -4.67 -6.73 -8.02
N ALA A 45 -5.82 -7.37 -8.28
CA ALA A 45 -5.87 -8.79 -8.61
C ALA A 45 -5.17 -9.10 -9.96
N GLU A 46 -5.37 -8.25 -10.96
CA GLU A 46 -4.68 -8.37 -12.25
C GLU A 46 -3.16 -8.17 -12.10
N VAL A 47 -2.75 -7.16 -11.33
CA VAL A 47 -1.34 -6.91 -11.01
C VAL A 47 -0.73 -8.11 -10.30
N LYS A 48 -1.40 -8.68 -9.30
CA LYS A 48 -0.98 -9.90 -8.61
C LYS A 48 -0.72 -11.04 -9.61
N ALA A 49 -1.66 -11.29 -10.52
CA ALA A 49 -1.56 -12.37 -11.49
C ALA A 49 -0.36 -12.19 -12.43
N LYS A 50 -0.08 -10.95 -12.86
CA LYS A 50 1.04 -10.62 -13.76
C LYS A 50 2.39 -10.63 -13.05
N CYS A 51 2.45 -10.04 -11.85
CA CYS A 51 3.70 -9.72 -11.15
C CYS A 51 4.11 -10.76 -10.09
N LYS A 52 3.22 -11.72 -9.76
CA LYS A 52 3.43 -12.71 -8.70
C LYS A 52 3.79 -12.05 -7.36
N LEU A 53 3.01 -11.04 -6.97
CA LEU A 53 3.11 -10.35 -5.67
C LEU A 53 2.03 -10.87 -4.71
N TYR A 54 2.16 -10.56 -3.42
CA TYR A 54 1.02 -10.72 -2.52
C TYR A 54 -0.10 -9.75 -2.91
N TYR A 55 -1.33 -10.11 -2.55
CA TYR A 55 -2.50 -9.36 -2.98
C TYR A 55 -2.52 -7.95 -2.40
N ILE A 56 -2.13 -7.78 -1.13
CA ILE A 56 -2.07 -6.47 -0.47
C ILE A 56 -1.01 -5.59 -1.14
N ASP A 57 0.19 -6.11 -1.35
CA ASP A 57 1.28 -5.42 -2.08
C ASP A 57 0.86 -4.97 -3.48
N SER A 58 0.00 -5.75 -4.13
CA SER A 58 -0.50 -5.43 -5.47
C SER A 58 -1.40 -4.19 -5.50
N PHE A 59 -2.02 -3.79 -4.38
CA PHE A 59 -2.72 -2.49 -4.30
C PHE A 59 -1.76 -1.31 -4.38
N ALA A 60 -0.58 -1.42 -3.76
CA ALA A 60 0.42 -0.36 -3.80
C ALA A 60 0.91 -0.13 -5.23
N LEU A 61 1.23 -1.22 -5.94
CA LEU A 61 1.66 -1.15 -7.34
C LEU A 61 0.55 -0.70 -8.28
N ALA A 62 -0.67 -1.24 -8.14
CA ALA A 62 -1.81 -0.84 -8.96
C ALA A 62 -2.10 0.66 -8.84
N LEU A 63 -2.03 1.21 -7.62
CA LEU A 63 -2.22 2.64 -7.38
C LEU A 63 -1.08 3.49 -7.97
N ALA A 64 0.16 3.03 -7.86
CA ALA A 64 1.31 3.71 -8.46
C ALA A 64 1.17 3.81 -10.00
N ILE A 65 0.76 2.72 -10.65
CA ILE A 65 0.44 2.68 -12.09
C ILE A 65 -0.68 3.67 -12.42
N GLU A 66 -1.78 3.62 -11.67
CA GLU A 66 -2.95 4.49 -11.88
C GLU A 66 -2.57 5.99 -11.85
N GLN A 67 -1.72 6.37 -10.91
CA GLN A 67 -1.30 7.76 -10.71
C GLN A 67 -0.05 8.16 -11.49
N LYS A 68 0.59 7.22 -12.22
CA LYS A 68 1.92 7.41 -12.84
C LYS A 68 2.95 7.90 -11.82
N ALA A 69 2.89 7.33 -10.62
CA ALA A 69 3.69 7.72 -9.47
C ALA A 69 4.83 6.72 -9.22
N THR A 70 5.84 7.16 -8.47
CA THR A 70 6.92 6.26 -8.02
C THR A 70 6.45 5.49 -6.78
N LEU A 71 6.49 4.16 -6.84
CA LEU A 71 6.26 3.31 -5.67
C LEU A 71 7.50 3.27 -4.78
N VAL A 72 7.38 3.76 -3.55
CA VAL A 72 8.44 3.68 -2.53
C VAL A 72 8.15 2.51 -1.60
N THR A 73 9.06 1.53 -1.54
CA THR A 73 8.92 0.34 -0.69
C THR A 73 10.29 -0.20 -0.26
N SER A 74 10.36 -0.81 0.92
CA SER A 74 11.53 -1.58 1.39
C SER A 74 11.47 -3.07 1.00
N ASP A 75 10.35 -3.53 0.46
CA ASP A 75 10.15 -4.93 0.10
C ASP A 75 10.97 -5.31 -1.14
N SER A 76 11.85 -6.29 -0.96
CA SER A 76 12.72 -6.81 -2.02
C SER A 76 11.95 -7.53 -3.14
N ASP A 77 10.73 -8.00 -2.89
CA ASP A 77 9.93 -8.68 -3.91
C ASP A 77 9.59 -7.78 -5.09
N PHE A 78 9.67 -6.46 -4.93
CA PHE A 78 9.51 -5.48 -6.00
C PHE A 78 10.75 -5.30 -6.87
N ARG A 79 11.94 -5.74 -6.42
CA ARG A 79 13.18 -5.60 -7.21
C ARG A 79 13.11 -6.33 -8.56
N LYS A 80 12.33 -7.40 -8.64
CA LYS A 80 12.11 -8.18 -9.87
C LYS A 80 11.36 -7.41 -10.95
N LEU A 81 10.69 -6.30 -10.61
CA LEU A 81 9.94 -5.46 -11.54
C LEU A 81 10.81 -4.38 -12.19
N GLY A 82 11.95 -4.04 -11.58
CA GLY A 82 12.85 -3.00 -12.06
C GLY A 82 12.28 -1.58 -11.98
N HIS A 83 13.06 -0.59 -12.41
CA HIS A 83 12.66 0.84 -12.41
C HIS A 83 11.78 1.24 -13.60
N ALA A 84 11.60 0.35 -14.58
CA ALA A 84 10.91 0.62 -15.84
C ALA A 84 9.53 -0.06 -15.92
N PHE A 85 9.05 -0.62 -14.80
CA PHE A 85 7.68 -1.11 -14.75
C PHE A 85 6.73 0.09 -14.90
N PRO A 86 5.74 0.02 -15.82
CA PRO A 86 4.82 1.12 -16.08
C PRO A 86 4.02 1.52 -14.85
#